data_AF-A0A651HYG9-F1
#
_entry.id   AF-A0A651HYG9-F1
#
_cell.length_a   1.000
_cell.length_b   1.000
_cell.length_c   1.000
_cell.angle_alpha   90.00
_cell.angle_beta   90.00
_cell.angle_gamma   90.00
#
_symmetry.space_group_name_H-M   'P 1'
#
loop_
_entity.id
_entity.type
_entity.pdbx_description
1 polymer ?
#
loop_
_entity_poly.entity_id
_entity_poly.type
_entity_poly.pdbx_seq_one_letter_code
_entity_poly.pdbx_strand_id
1 'polypeptide(L)'
;MKFPLQVSKVHREQARSILGAITLEAEIELREAYSRYQLIMAKRQVFTDEILSNAERVRDAALFSYQRGEISLLEVLEAQRTLNEIYLNYYETLGQYAESLVELSRASGIWLVEF
;
A
#
# COMPACT_ATOMS: atom_id res chain seq x y z
N MET A 1 9.65 -8.69 58.41
CA MET A 1 8.73 -7.80 57.67
C MET A 1 9.31 -7.22 56.36
N LYS A 2 10.23 -7.91 55.64
CA LYS A 2 10.85 -7.42 54.37
C LYS A 2 10.34 -8.11 53.09
N PHE A 3 9.74 -9.29 53.20
CA PHE A 3 9.26 -10.09 52.06
C PHE A 3 8.19 -9.41 51.18
N PRO A 4 7.10 -8.81 51.70
CA PRO A 4 6.06 -8.22 50.83
C PRO A 4 6.54 -7.01 50.03
N LEU A 5 7.48 -6.22 50.58
CA LEU A 5 8.11 -5.10 49.89
C LEU A 5 9.05 -5.55 48.76
N GLN A 6 9.74 -6.69 48.93
CA GLN A 6 10.59 -7.28 47.90
C GLN A 6 9.75 -7.75 46.71
N VAL A 7 8.65 -8.45 46.97
CA VAL A 7 7.72 -8.96 45.94
C VAL A 7 7.06 -7.82 45.15
N SER A 8 6.61 -6.77 45.84
CA SER A 8 6.06 -5.56 45.21
C SER A 8 7.07 -4.86 44.27
N LYS A 9 8.36 -4.81 44.65
CA LYS A 9 9.42 -4.25 43.80
C LYS A 9 9.65 -5.08 42.53
N VAL A 10 9.70 -6.40 42.66
CA VAL A 10 9.86 -7.32 41.52
C VAL A 10 8.69 -7.21 40.55
N HIS A 11 7.45 -7.18 41.05
CA HIS A 11 6.28 -6.98 40.18
C HIS A 11 6.29 -5.63 39.46
N ARG A 12 6.75 -4.56 40.12
CA ARG A 12 6.87 -3.24 39.50
C ARG A 12 7.95 -3.22 38.41
N GLU A 13 9.08 -3.87 38.64
CA GLU A 13 10.16 -3.98 37.67
C GLU A 13 9.73 -4.83 36.46
N GLN A 14 9.05 -5.95 36.71
CA GLN A 14 8.46 -6.78 35.66
C GLN A 14 7.43 -6.01 34.84
N ALA A 15 6.52 -5.27 35.48
CA ALA A 15 5.53 -4.44 34.79
C ALA A 15 6.21 -3.34 33.95
N ARG A 16 7.28 -2.72 34.44
CA ARG A 16 8.06 -1.74 33.68
C ARG A 16 8.69 -2.36 32.43
N SER A 17 9.27 -3.56 32.54
CA SER A 17 9.85 -4.26 31.39
C SER A 17 8.80 -4.64 30.36
N ILE A 18 7.63 -5.12 30.80
CA ILE A 18 6.50 -5.45 29.91
C ILE A 18 6.00 -4.19 29.19
N LEU A 19 5.81 -3.09 29.91
CA LEU A 19 5.41 -1.81 29.30
C LEU A 19 6.43 -1.33 28.27
N GLY A 20 7.72 -1.45 28.58
CA GLY A 20 8.79 -1.10 27.64
C GLY A 20 8.74 -1.94 26.37
N ALA A 21 8.54 -3.26 26.50
CA ALA A 21 8.41 -4.16 25.36
C ALA A 21 7.19 -3.83 24.48
N ILE A 22 6.02 -3.62 25.08
CA ILE A 22 4.78 -3.27 24.36
C ILE A 22 4.93 -1.93 23.64
N THR A 23 5.59 -0.96 24.27
CA THR A 23 5.81 0.36 23.66
C THR A 23 6.71 0.24 22.42
N LEU A 24 7.79 -0.53 22.52
CA LEU A 24 8.69 -0.76 21.40
C LEU A 24 7.99 -1.52 20.25
N GLU A 25 7.18 -2.52 20.57
CA GLU A 25 6.39 -3.26 19.59
C GLU A 25 5.42 -2.34 18.85
N ALA A 26 4.69 -1.48 19.57
CA ALA A 26 3.80 -0.49 18.98
C ALA A 26 4.55 0.52 18.08
N GLU A 27 5.74 0.98 18.49
CA GLU A 27 6.57 1.88 17.67
C GLU A 27 7.05 1.22 16.37
N ILE A 28 7.40 -0.07 16.43
CA ILE A 28 7.79 -0.86 15.25
C ILE A 28 6.61 -1.02 14.31
N GLU A 29 5.45 -1.48 14.82
CA GLU A 29 4.23 -1.65 14.02
C GLU A 29 3.83 -0.36 13.31
N LEU A 30 3.86 0.78 14.02
CA LEU A 30 3.53 2.08 13.44
C LEU A 30 4.49 2.47 12.32
N ARG A 31 5.80 2.28 12.54
CA ARG A 31 6.83 2.62 11.54
C ARG A 31 6.70 1.76 10.29
N GLU A 32 6.43 0.47 10.46
CA GLU A 32 6.23 -0.46 9.34
C GLU A 32 4.96 -0.13 8.54
N ALA A 33 3.85 0.11 9.24
CA ALA A 33 2.59 0.49 8.61
C ALA A 33 2.72 1.80 7.83
N TYR A 34 3.39 2.81 8.41
CA TYR A 34 3.61 4.09 7.76
C TYR A 34 4.50 3.96 6.53
N SER A 35 5.58 3.19 6.62
CA SER A 35 6.50 2.95 5.48
C SER A 35 5.77 2.25 4.33
N ARG A 36 4.91 1.27 4.64
CA ARG A 36 4.09 0.56 3.65
C ARG A 36 3.09 1.50 2.97
N TYR A 37 2.41 2.33 3.74
CA TYR A 37 1.49 3.35 3.23
C TYR A 37 2.20 4.30 2.25
N GLN A 38 3.37 4.82 2.62
CA GLN A 38 4.13 5.74 1.76
C GLN A 38 4.54 5.09 0.43
N LEU A 39 4.99 3.83 0.46
CA LEU A 39 5.35 3.08 -0.74
C LEU A 39 4.15 2.91 -1.69
N ILE A 40 3.00 2.52 -1.15
CA ILE A 40 1.80 2.27 -1.97
C ILE A 40 1.20 3.59 -2.47
N MET A 41 1.26 4.66 -1.68
CA MET A 41 0.91 6.02 -2.13
C MET A 41 1.73 6.44 -3.36
N ALA A 42 3.05 6.28 -3.29
CA ALA A 42 3.92 6.60 -4.42
C ALA A 42 3.60 5.74 -5.64
N LYS A 43 3.38 4.43 -5.45
CA LYS A 43 2.97 3.52 -6.53
C LYS A 43 1.66 3.96 -7.18
N ARG A 44 0.64 4.28 -6.38
CA ARG A 44 -0.66 4.78 -6.86
C ARG A 44 -0.48 6.04 -7.69
N GLN A 45 0.31 6.99 -7.21
CA GLN A 45 0.56 8.25 -7.89
C GLN A 45 1.23 8.03 -9.26
N VAL A 46 2.26 7.18 -9.35
CA VAL A 46 2.92 6.87 -10.64
C VAL A 46 1.96 6.23 -11.64
N PHE A 47 1.05 5.36 -11.18
CA PHE A 47 0.01 4.82 -12.06
C PHE A 47 -0.90 5.91 -12.64
N THR A 48 -1.40 6.79 -11.77
CA THR A 48 -2.34 7.86 -12.15
C THR A 48 -1.67 8.92 -13.04
N ASP A 49 -0.43 9.31 -12.72
CA ASP A 49 0.25 10.42 -13.38
C ASP A 49 0.88 10.02 -14.72
N GLU A 50 1.30 8.76 -14.87
CA GLU A 50 2.12 8.34 -16.02
C GLU A 50 1.63 7.05 -16.68
N ILE A 51 1.60 5.94 -15.96
CA ILE A 51 1.47 4.59 -16.56
C ILE A 51 0.17 4.45 -17.35
N LEU A 52 -0.96 4.88 -16.78
CA LEU A 52 -2.27 4.78 -17.43
C LEU A 52 -2.29 5.57 -18.75
N SER A 53 -1.87 6.84 -18.71
CA SER A 53 -1.85 7.69 -19.90
C SER A 53 -0.92 7.16 -21.00
N ASN A 54 0.21 6.54 -20.63
CA ASN A 54 1.12 5.91 -21.58
C ASN A 54 0.48 4.70 -22.26
N ALA A 55 -0.16 3.83 -21.48
CA ALA A 55 -0.83 2.64 -21.98
C ALA A 55 -1.97 2.98 -22.95
N GLU A 56 -2.77 4.00 -22.61
CA GLU A 56 -3.84 4.50 -23.48
C GLU A 56 -3.31 5.02 -24.80
N ARG A 57 -2.24 5.82 -24.77
CA ARG A 57 -1.58 6.32 -25.99
C ARG A 57 -1.06 5.21 -26.88
N VAL A 58 -0.51 4.13 -26.32
CA VAL A 58 -0.06 2.96 -27.09
C VAL A 58 -1.23 2.27 -27.79
N ARG A 59 -2.35 2.05 -27.07
CA ARG A 59 -3.58 1.47 -27.65
C ARG A 59 -4.14 2.36 -28.76
N ASP A 60 -4.19 3.66 -28.54
CA ASP A 60 -4.72 4.62 -29.51
C ASP A 60 -3.84 4.70 -30.77
N ALA A 61 -2.51 4.66 -30.62
CA ALA A 61 -1.58 4.61 -31.74
C ALA A 61 -1.74 3.32 -32.56
N ALA A 62 -1.92 2.16 -31.91
CA ALA A 62 -2.19 0.90 -32.59
C ALA A 62 -3.50 0.99 -33.40
N LEU A 63 -4.57 1.51 -32.80
CA LEU A 63 -5.84 1.70 -33.50
C LEU A 63 -5.69 2.61 -34.73
N PHE A 64 -4.94 3.70 -34.60
CA PHE A 64 -4.67 4.63 -35.69
C PHE A 64 -3.91 3.96 -36.85
N SER A 65 -2.87 3.18 -36.56
CA SER A 65 -2.11 2.44 -37.58
C SER A 65 -2.95 1.34 -38.25
N TYR A 66 -3.81 0.64 -37.50
CA TYR A 66 -4.73 -0.35 -38.06
C TYR A 66 -5.71 0.27 -39.06
N GLN A 67 -6.28 1.43 -38.75
CA GLN A 67 -7.18 2.15 -39.66
C GLN A 67 -6.53 2.52 -41.00
N ARG A 68 -5.20 2.61 -41.03
CA ARG A 68 -4.40 2.90 -42.23
C ARG A 68 -3.88 1.63 -42.92
N GLY A 69 -4.19 0.44 -42.39
CA GLY A 69 -3.73 -0.85 -42.90
C GLY A 69 -2.25 -1.13 -42.62
N GLU A 70 -1.62 -0.42 -41.69
CA GLU A 70 -0.19 -0.57 -41.37
C GLU A 70 0.08 -1.75 -40.44
N ILE A 71 -0.89 -2.10 -39.60
CA ILE A 71 -0.84 -3.26 -38.68
C ILE A 71 -2.12 -4.08 -38.79
N SER A 72 -2.08 -5.30 -38.29
CA SER A 72 -3.21 -6.22 -38.22
C SER A 72 -4.16 -5.89 -37.06
N LEU A 73 -5.40 -6.40 -37.13
CA LEU A 73 -6.34 -6.32 -36.00
C LEU A 73 -5.79 -7.06 -34.76
N LEU A 74 -5.01 -8.11 -34.95
CA LEU A 74 -4.41 -8.88 -33.85
C LEU A 74 -3.48 -8.00 -33.00
N GLU A 75 -2.69 -7.13 -33.64
CA GLU A 75 -1.79 -6.19 -32.93
C GLU A 75 -2.58 -5.14 -32.14
N VAL A 76 -3.76 -4.71 -32.61
CA VAL A 76 -4.65 -3.83 -31.84
C VAL A 76 -5.20 -4.54 -30.61
N LEU A 77 -5.63 -5.79 -30.77
CA LEU A 77 -6.15 -6.59 -29.65
C LEU A 77 -5.08 -6.84 -28.59
N GLU A 78 -3.83 -7.02 -29.02
CA GLU A 78 -2.70 -7.15 -28.12
C GLU A 78 -2.44 -5.86 -27.32
N ALA A 79 -2.44 -4.70 -27.99
CA ALA A 79 -2.32 -3.41 -27.31
C ALA A 79 -3.47 -3.16 -26.31
N GLN A 80 -4.70 -3.56 -26.67
CA GLN A 80 -5.85 -3.48 -25.78
C GLN A 80 -5.73 -4.45 -24.59
N ARG A 81 -5.19 -5.66 -24.80
CA ARG A 81 -4.92 -6.63 -23.71
C ARG A 81 -3.93 -6.06 -22.72
N THR A 82 -2.82 -5.48 -23.20
CA THR A 82 -1.82 -4.82 -22.34
C THR A 82 -2.43 -3.65 -21.58
N LEU A 83 -3.27 -2.83 -22.22
CA LEU A 83 -3.99 -1.74 -21.53
C LEU A 83 -4.88 -2.28 -20.41
N ASN A 84 -5.63 -3.36 -20.67
CA ASN A 84 -6.49 -3.98 -19.66
C ASN A 84 -5.68 -4.53 -18.47
N GLU A 85 -4.52 -5.16 -18.72
CA GLU A 85 -3.62 -5.64 -17.66
C GLU A 85 -3.09 -4.49 -16.79
N ILE A 86 -2.73 -3.37 -17.41
CA ILE A 86 -2.30 -2.17 -16.69
C ILE A 86 -3.43 -1.62 -15.82
N TYR A 87 -4.67 -1.58 -16.33
CA TYR A 87 -5.84 -1.19 -15.54
C TYR A 87 -6.09 -2.14 -14.36
N LEU A 88 -5.96 -3.45 -14.54
CA LEU A 88 -6.09 -4.42 -13.44
C LEU A 88 -5.04 -4.16 -12.34
N ASN A 89 -3.78 -3.94 -12.71
CA ASN A 89 -2.71 -3.61 -11.77
C ASN A 89 -2.96 -2.28 -11.04
N TYR A 90 -3.56 -1.30 -11.72
CA TYR A 90 -3.97 -0.05 -11.11
C TYR A 90 -5.06 -0.27 -10.05
N TYR A 91 -6.11 -1.03 -10.37
CA TYR A 91 -7.17 -1.34 -9.41
C TYR A 91 -6.66 -2.14 -8.22
N GLU A 92 -5.74 -3.09 -8.43
CA GLU A 92 -5.06 -3.78 -7.34
C GLU A 92 -4.29 -2.79 -6.45
N THR A 93 -3.60 -1.82 -7.05
CA THR A 93 -2.87 -0.78 -6.31
C THR A 93 -3.81 0.11 -5.49
N LEU A 94 -5.02 0.40 -5.98
CA LEU A 94 -6.03 1.11 -5.20
C LEU A 94 -6.53 0.28 -4.01
N GLY A 95 -6.71 -1.03 -4.18
CA GLY A 95 -7.04 -1.95 -3.10
C GLY A 95 -5.94 -1.98 -2.03
N GLN A 96 -4.70 -2.18 -2.45
CA GLN A 96 -3.51 -2.15 -1.58
C GLN A 96 -3.39 -0.82 -0.84
N TYR A 97 -3.76 0.30 -1.49
CA TYR A 97 -3.74 1.62 -0.86
C TYR A 97 -4.76 1.70 0.28
N ALA A 98 -6.00 1.28 0.03
CA ALA A 98 -7.04 1.25 1.05
C ALA A 98 -6.66 0.34 2.23
N GLU A 99 -6.11 -0.85 1.96
CA GLU A 99 -5.59 -1.76 2.98
C GLU A 99 -4.48 -1.11 3.82
N SER A 100 -3.55 -0.39 3.17
CA SER A 100 -2.45 0.29 3.87
C SER A 100 -2.93 1.40 4.81
N LEU A 101 -4.02 2.11 4.45
CA LEU A 101 -4.64 3.10 5.31
C LEU A 101 -5.32 2.47 6.53
N VAL A 102 -5.97 1.31 6.35
CA VAL A 102 -6.59 0.57 7.45
C VAL A 102 -5.52 0.09 8.44
N GLU A 103 -4.42 -0.47 7.94
CA GLU A 103 -3.31 -0.91 8.81
C GLU A 103 -2.62 0.25 9.52
N LEU A 104 -2.39 1.38 8.84
CA LEU A 104 -1.86 2.57 9.49
C LEU A 104 -2.82 3.13 10.53
N SER A 105 -4.13 3.08 10.28
CA SER A 105 -5.14 3.49 11.25
C SER A 105 -5.09 2.61 12.50
N ARG A 106 -4.98 1.28 12.32
CA ARG A 106 -4.85 0.31 13.41
C ARG A 106 -3.60 0.57 14.24
N ALA A 107 -2.45 0.75 13.61
CA ALA A 107 -1.17 0.92 14.30
C ALA A 107 -1.05 2.29 14.98
N SER A 108 -1.66 3.34 14.43
CA SER A 108 -1.65 4.69 15.02
C SER A 108 -2.72 4.91 16.10
N GLY A 109 -3.78 4.09 16.11
CA GLY A 109 -4.95 4.30 16.95
C GLY A 109 -5.85 5.47 16.51
N ILE A 110 -5.64 5.99 15.30
CA ILE A 110 -6.41 7.09 14.70
C ILE A 110 -7.10 6.57 13.45
N TRP A 111 -8.37 6.92 13.24
CA TRP A 111 -9.06 6.57 12.00
C TRP A 111 -8.64 7.52 10.85
N LEU A 112 -7.92 7.00 9.86
CA LEU A 112 -7.38 7.75 8.72
C LEU A 112 -8.09 7.47 7.39
N VAL A 113 -9.11 6.61 7.38
CA VAL A 113 -9.83 6.26 6.15
C VAL A 113 -10.89 7.32 5.86
N GLU A 114 -10.73 8.01 4.73
CA GLU A 114 -11.70 8.97 4.18
C GLU A 114 -12.14 8.48 2.79
N PHE A 115 -13.46 8.54 2.51
CA PHE A 115 -14.09 8.10 1.26
C PHE A 115 -14.62 9.30 0.47
#